data_AF-A0A3B8RAX6-F1
#
_entry.id   AF-A0A3B8RAX6-F1
#
_cell.length_a   1.000
_cell.length_b   1.000
_cell.length_c   1.000
_cell.angle_alpha   90.00
_cell.angle_beta   90.00
_cell.angle_gamma   90.00
#
_symmetry.space_group_name_H-M   'P 1'
#
loop_
_entity.id
_entity.type
_entity.pdbx_description
1 polymer ?
#
loop_
_entity_poly.entity_id
_entity_poly.type
_entity_poly.pdbx_seq_one_letter_code
_entity_poly.pdbx_strand_id
1 'polypeptide(L)'
;MQLIHVVHQTTYTFDQAVTLRPHRLLLRPRDGFDLRIRQSGLSITPTPALYWQRDAFNNSVAIAVFDQPTLQLDIVSTLTLEQYQTDGLNLSQLLPNPVLDHDLEPEAAVLQAYQTSRLALSDLPQSLTEGLSRACAAHEQFLALQALCADIKAVIAYQIRETPGVQTCLETLALGSGSCRDLAWLLVEVVRGCGLPARFVSGYLLSHQFEPIDGATHAWVE
;
A
#
# COMPACT_ATOMS: atom_id res chain seq x y z
N MET A 1 -7.13 17.54 -12.83
CA MET A 1 -8.16 17.15 -11.85
C MET A 1 -9.03 16.06 -12.45
N GLN A 2 -9.10 14.91 -11.80
CA GLN A 2 -9.92 13.76 -12.18
C GLN A 2 -10.94 13.48 -11.08
N LEU A 3 -12.20 13.27 -11.44
CA LEU A 3 -13.25 12.84 -10.51
C LEU A 3 -13.34 11.31 -10.55
N ILE A 4 -13.21 10.66 -9.41
CA ILE A 4 -13.20 9.20 -9.29
C ILE A 4 -14.33 8.79 -8.37
N HIS A 5 -15.16 7.84 -8.83
CA HIS A 5 -16.19 7.21 -8.02
C HIS A 5 -15.79 5.76 -7.73
N VAL A 6 -15.68 5.40 -6.46
CA VAL A 6 -15.28 4.05 -6.02
C VAL A 6 -16.44 3.42 -5.25
N VAL A 7 -16.78 2.19 -5.63
CA VAL A 7 -17.66 1.32 -4.85
C VAL A 7 -16.88 0.06 -4.50
N HIS A 8 -16.61 -0.14 -3.22
CA HIS A 8 -16.01 -1.36 -2.70
C HIS A 8 -17.09 -2.13 -1.97
N GLN A 9 -17.40 -3.35 -2.45
CA GLN A 9 -18.25 -4.29 -1.74
C GLN A 9 -17.47 -5.53 -1.33
N THR A 10 -17.55 -5.90 -0.06
CA THR A 10 -17.10 -7.19 0.46
C THR A 10 -18.28 -7.91 1.08
N THR A 11 -18.57 -9.12 0.61
CA THR A 11 -19.61 -9.99 1.16
C THR A 11 -18.98 -11.27 1.68
N TYR A 12 -19.20 -11.57 2.96
CA TYR A 12 -18.90 -12.86 3.55
C TYR A 12 -20.20 -13.62 3.78
N THR A 13 -20.25 -14.86 3.33
CA THR A 13 -21.36 -15.78 3.59
C THR A 13 -20.83 -16.96 4.39
N PHE A 14 -21.52 -17.29 5.47
CA PHE A 14 -21.14 -18.37 6.39
C PHE A 14 -22.14 -19.53 6.27
N ASP A 15 -21.65 -20.75 6.40
CA ASP A 15 -22.45 -21.98 6.42
C ASP A 15 -23.28 -22.12 7.70
N GLN A 16 -22.88 -21.43 8.77
CA GLN A 16 -23.57 -21.36 10.05
C GLN A 16 -23.47 -19.96 10.67
N ALA A 17 -24.35 -19.65 11.62
CA ALA A 17 -24.34 -18.35 12.27
C ALA A 17 -23.04 -18.17 13.08
N VAL A 18 -22.28 -17.11 12.79
CA VAL A 18 -21.02 -16.79 13.47
C VAL A 18 -21.14 -15.51 14.28
N THR A 19 -20.40 -15.45 15.39
CA THR A 19 -20.20 -14.19 16.13
C THR A 19 -19.02 -13.46 15.51
N LEU A 20 -19.28 -12.26 14.99
CA LEU A 20 -18.24 -11.41 14.41
C LEU A 20 -17.43 -10.73 15.52
N ARG A 21 -16.09 -10.89 15.47
CA ARG A 21 -15.18 -10.09 16.30
C ARG A 21 -15.17 -8.63 15.81
N PRO A 22 -14.62 -7.66 16.59
CA PRO A 22 -14.43 -6.31 16.09
C PRO A 22 -13.65 -6.27 14.77
N HIS A 23 -14.19 -5.61 13.75
CA HIS A 23 -13.56 -5.46 12.44
C HIS A 23 -12.87 -4.09 12.35
N ARG A 24 -11.62 -4.08 11.89
CA ARG A 24 -10.88 -2.85 11.56
C ARG A 24 -10.97 -2.61 10.06
N LEU A 25 -11.60 -1.52 9.65
CA LEU A 25 -11.84 -1.18 8.25
C LEU A 25 -10.99 0.04 7.85
N LEU A 26 -10.14 -0.13 6.83
CA LEU A 26 -9.31 0.92 6.23
C LEU A 26 -9.80 1.22 4.80
N LEU A 27 -11.08 1.58 4.67
CA LEU A 27 -11.75 1.73 3.36
C LEU A 27 -11.82 3.19 2.89
N ARG A 28 -11.58 4.14 3.79
CA ARG A 28 -11.59 5.59 3.50
C ARG A 28 -10.15 6.10 3.38
N PRO A 29 -9.75 6.67 2.23
CA PRO A 29 -8.41 7.22 2.07
C PRO A 29 -8.18 8.46 2.95
N ARG A 30 -6.92 8.90 3.03
CA ARG A 30 -6.57 10.19 3.64
C ARG A 30 -6.92 11.31 2.65
N ASP A 31 -7.38 12.44 3.20
CA ASP A 31 -7.64 13.66 2.45
C ASP A 31 -6.37 14.52 2.49
N GLY A 32 -6.04 15.21 1.40
CA GLY A 32 -4.75 15.87 1.20
C GLY A 32 -4.75 16.91 0.08
N PHE A 33 -3.57 17.45 -0.22
CA PHE A 33 -3.40 18.45 -1.28
C PHE A 33 -3.58 17.87 -2.70
N ASP A 34 -3.33 16.57 -2.83
CA ASP A 34 -3.36 15.79 -4.07
C ASP A 34 -4.67 15.02 -4.27
N LEU A 35 -5.41 14.75 -3.19
CA LEU A 35 -6.67 14.02 -3.17
C LEU A 35 -7.68 14.62 -2.19
N ARG A 36 -8.85 15.03 -2.68
CA ARG A 36 -9.97 15.52 -1.85
C ARG A 36 -11.14 14.55 -1.84
N ILE A 37 -11.73 14.33 -0.67
CA ILE A 37 -12.92 13.48 -0.52
C ILE A 37 -14.17 14.37 -0.60
N ARG A 38 -14.94 14.25 -1.68
CA ARG A 38 -16.23 14.96 -1.83
C ARG A 38 -17.35 14.28 -1.06
N GLN A 39 -17.39 12.96 -1.10
CA GLN A 39 -18.41 12.16 -0.42
C GLN A 39 -17.80 10.83 0.03
N SER A 40 -18.22 10.36 1.19
CA SER A 40 -17.86 9.07 1.75
C SER A 40 -19.10 8.44 2.39
N GLY A 41 -19.40 7.19 2.04
CA GLY A 41 -20.46 6.39 2.64
C GLY A 41 -19.90 5.03 3.04
N LEU A 42 -20.40 4.49 4.16
CA LEU A 42 -20.08 3.15 4.62
C LEU A 42 -21.38 2.51 5.13
N SER A 43 -21.83 1.47 4.45
CA SER A 43 -22.98 0.64 4.82
C SER A 43 -22.49 -0.73 5.22
N ILE A 44 -22.98 -1.25 6.34
CA ILE A 44 -22.59 -2.56 6.87
C ILE A 44 -23.84 -3.29 7.35
N THR A 45 -23.99 -4.55 6.92
CA THR A 45 -25.06 -5.45 7.34
C THR A 45 -24.47 -6.73 7.91
N PRO A 46 -24.86 -7.20 9.12
CA PRO A 46 -25.77 -6.55 10.07
C PRO A 46 -25.23 -5.20 10.57
N THR A 47 -26.10 -4.31 11.02
CA THR A 47 -25.71 -2.97 11.48
C THR A 47 -24.81 -3.05 12.73
N PRO A 48 -23.56 -2.56 12.68
CA PRO A 48 -22.67 -2.56 13.84
C PRO A 48 -22.79 -1.26 14.65
N ALA A 49 -22.25 -1.27 15.87
CA ALA A 49 -21.75 -0.05 16.50
C ALA A 49 -20.43 0.35 15.82
N LEU A 50 -20.37 1.56 15.26
CA LEU A 50 -19.25 2.03 14.45
C LEU A 50 -18.47 3.16 15.16
N TYR A 51 -17.15 2.98 15.31
CA TYR A 51 -16.26 3.96 15.93
C TYR A 51 -15.17 4.37 14.96
N TRP A 52 -15.00 5.67 14.74
CA TRP A 52 -13.94 6.20 13.88
C TRP A 52 -12.78 6.72 14.70
N GLN A 53 -11.57 6.39 14.26
CA GLN A 53 -10.34 6.90 14.85
C GLN A 53 -9.28 7.12 13.78
N ARG A 54 -8.19 7.78 14.19
CA ARG A 54 -6.95 7.82 13.42
C ARG A 54 -5.89 6.97 14.10
N ASP A 55 -5.20 6.14 13.32
CA ASP A 55 -4.05 5.39 13.84
C ASP A 55 -2.77 6.25 13.86
N ALA A 56 -1.66 5.67 14.31
CA ALA A 56 -0.36 6.35 14.38
C ALA A 56 0.17 6.82 13.00
N PHE A 57 -0.35 6.26 11.91
CA PHE A 57 0.00 6.62 10.54
C PHE A 57 -1.00 7.61 9.92
N ASN A 58 -1.90 8.15 10.76
CA ASN A 58 -2.96 9.07 10.38
C ASN A 58 -3.96 8.47 9.37
N ASN A 59 -4.08 7.13 9.32
CA ASN A 59 -5.10 6.46 8.51
C ASN A 59 -6.48 6.64 9.16
N SER A 60 -7.53 6.72 8.33
CA SER A 60 -8.91 6.69 8.83
C SER A 60 -9.33 5.25 9.06
N VAL A 61 -9.53 4.87 10.32
CA VAL A 61 -9.88 3.50 10.71
C VAL A 61 -11.28 3.48 11.32
N ALA A 62 -12.19 2.73 10.70
CA ALA A 62 -13.49 2.43 11.29
C ALA A 62 -13.41 1.10 12.04
N ILE A 63 -13.89 1.08 13.29
CA ILE A 63 -14.02 -0.12 14.10
C ILE A 63 -15.51 -0.48 14.16
N ALA A 64 -15.88 -1.59 13.52
CA ALA A 64 -17.23 -2.12 13.55
C ALA A 64 -17.33 -3.23 14.61
N VAL A 65 -18.22 -3.04 15.59
CA VAL A 65 -18.49 -4.00 16.66
C VAL A 65 -19.92 -4.51 16.51
N PHE A 66 -20.06 -5.83 16.52
CA PHE A 66 -21.33 -6.52 16.34
C PHE A 66 -21.71 -7.23 17.64
N ASP A 67 -23.01 -7.33 17.90
CA ASP A 67 -23.57 -7.92 19.11
C ASP A 67 -24.45 -9.15 18.83
N GLN A 68 -24.82 -9.38 17.57
CA GLN A 68 -25.63 -10.52 17.15
C GLN A 68 -24.85 -11.46 16.21
N PRO A 69 -25.07 -12.79 16.32
CA PRO A 69 -24.62 -13.75 15.31
C PRO A 69 -25.25 -13.47 13.94
N THR A 70 -24.52 -13.76 12.87
CA THR A 70 -25.02 -13.59 11.50
C THR A 70 -24.56 -14.72 10.58
N LEU A 71 -25.33 -14.95 9.51
CA LEU A 71 -24.97 -15.83 8.39
C LEU A 71 -24.28 -15.06 7.25
N GLN A 72 -24.32 -13.73 7.29
CA GLN A 72 -23.74 -12.90 6.25
C GLN A 72 -23.20 -11.59 6.84
N LEU A 73 -22.07 -11.13 6.31
CA LEU A 73 -21.51 -9.81 6.55
C LEU A 73 -21.32 -9.11 5.22
N ASP A 74 -22.07 -8.04 4.97
CA ASP A 74 -21.88 -7.14 3.84
C ASP A 74 -21.26 -5.84 4.30
N ILE A 75 -20.21 -5.41 3.60
CA ILE A 75 -19.55 -4.12 3.81
C ILE A 75 -19.50 -3.41 2.46
N VAL A 76 -20.15 -2.25 2.36
CA VAL A 76 -20.19 -1.43 1.15
C VAL A 76 -19.64 -0.04 1.46
N SER A 77 -18.50 0.30 0.86
CA SER A 77 -17.91 1.63 0.93
C SER A 77 -18.08 2.35 -0.41
N THR A 78 -18.63 3.57 -0.37
CA THR A 78 -18.81 4.44 -1.54
C THR A 78 -18.02 5.72 -1.36
N LEU A 79 -17.21 6.09 -2.34
CA LEU A 79 -16.37 7.28 -2.31
C LEU A 79 -16.52 8.07 -3.60
N THR A 80 -16.63 9.40 -3.46
CA THR A 80 -16.47 10.34 -4.57
C THR A 80 -15.23 11.20 -4.26
N LEU A 81 -14.21 11.08 -5.10
CA LEU A 81 -12.87 11.65 -4.88
C LEU A 81 -12.52 12.62 -6.01
N GLU A 82 -11.87 13.74 -5.68
CA GLU A 82 -11.19 14.60 -6.64
C GLU A 82 -9.68 14.40 -6.51
N GLN A 83 -9.05 13.91 -7.57
CA GLN A 83 -7.59 13.78 -7.64
C GLN A 83 -7.02 14.93 -8.47
N TYR A 84 -6.14 15.73 -7.89
CA TYR A 84 -5.57 16.91 -8.55
C TYR A 84 -4.27 16.60 -9.27
N GLN A 85 -3.50 15.63 -8.77
CA GLN A 85 -2.20 15.24 -9.32
C GLN A 85 -2.33 13.89 -10.05
N THR A 86 -2.45 13.94 -11.38
CA THR A 86 -2.60 12.77 -12.26
C THR A 86 -1.31 12.40 -12.98
N ASP A 87 -0.43 13.38 -13.19
CA ASP A 87 0.89 13.17 -13.75
C ASP A 87 1.77 12.81 -12.55
N GLY A 88 2.02 11.52 -12.36
CA GLY A 88 2.87 11.01 -11.28
C GLY A 88 4.08 11.92 -11.09
N LEU A 89 4.41 12.22 -9.83
CA LEU A 89 5.52 13.07 -9.40
C LEU A 89 6.57 13.26 -10.52
N ASN A 90 6.55 14.40 -11.21
CA ASN A 90 7.51 14.67 -12.29
C ASN A 90 8.85 15.06 -11.65
N LEU A 91 9.53 14.05 -11.12
CA LEU A 91 10.76 14.19 -10.34
C LEU A 91 11.98 14.52 -11.20
N SER A 92 11.83 14.64 -12.53
CA SER A 92 12.88 15.22 -13.38
C SER A 92 13.24 16.67 -12.99
N GLN A 93 12.37 17.30 -12.18
CA GLN A 93 12.58 18.61 -11.58
C GLN A 93 13.14 18.56 -10.15
N LEU A 94 13.23 17.39 -9.52
CA LEU A 94 14.01 17.26 -8.29
C LEU A 94 15.48 17.37 -8.69
N LEU A 95 16.12 18.41 -8.15
CA LEU A 95 17.54 18.63 -8.33
C LEU A 95 18.29 17.33 -7.98
N PRO A 96 19.36 16.98 -8.71
CA PRO A 96 20.06 15.70 -8.53
C PRO A 96 20.76 15.59 -7.16
N ASN A 97 20.71 16.65 -6.35
CA ASN A 97 20.77 16.59 -4.90
C ASN A 97 19.91 17.76 -4.40
N PRO A 98 18.71 17.56 -3.82
CA PRO A 98 18.20 18.59 -2.95
C PRO A 98 19.24 18.73 -1.84
N VAL A 99 19.85 19.91 -1.69
CA VAL A 99 20.51 20.24 -0.42
C VAL A 99 19.40 20.09 0.61
N LEU A 100 19.45 19.00 1.37
CA LEU A 100 18.52 18.76 2.46
C LEU A 100 18.82 19.87 3.47
N ASP A 101 17.97 20.89 3.45
CA ASP A 101 18.00 21.90 4.48
C ASP A 101 17.55 21.22 5.78
N HIS A 102 18.52 20.85 6.60
CA HIS A 102 18.27 20.15 7.86
C HIS A 102 17.40 20.97 8.82
N ASP A 103 17.30 22.29 8.62
CA ASP A 103 16.42 23.16 9.41
C ASP A 103 14.94 23.02 9.01
N LEU A 104 14.64 22.43 7.84
CA LEU A 104 13.28 22.11 7.36
C LEU A 104 12.85 20.67 7.68
N GLU A 105 13.73 19.83 8.24
CA GLU A 105 13.51 18.40 8.45
C GLU A 105 13.55 18.00 9.95
N PRO A 106 12.56 18.41 10.78
CA PRO A 106 12.45 17.96 12.17
C PRO A 106 12.03 16.48 12.31
N GLU A 107 12.07 15.72 11.21
CA GLU A 107 11.37 14.44 11.05
C GLU A 107 12.33 13.24 10.94
N ALA A 108 13.64 13.42 11.12
CA ALA A 108 14.61 12.32 11.04
C ALA A 108 14.24 11.10 11.90
N ALA A 109 13.69 11.32 13.10
CA ALA A 109 13.19 10.25 13.97
C ALA A 109 11.95 9.54 13.40
N VAL A 110 11.07 10.29 12.70
CA VAL A 110 9.90 9.72 12.01
C VAL A 110 10.34 8.91 10.80
N LEU A 111 11.26 9.44 9.99
CA LEU A 111 11.83 8.76 8.83
C LEU A 111 12.58 7.48 9.22
N GLN A 112 13.28 7.47 10.35
CA GLN A 112 13.99 6.29 10.85
C GLN A 112 13.07 5.09 11.05
N ALA A 113 11.82 5.31 11.48
CA ALA A 113 10.83 4.25 11.61
C ALA A 113 10.48 3.60 10.26
N TYR A 114 10.66 4.33 9.15
CA TYR A 114 10.45 3.85 7.78
C TYR A 114 11.73 3.36 7.09
N GLN A 115 12.90 3.46 7.72
CA GLN A 115 14.21 3.05 7.16
C GLN A 115 14.67 1.67 7.63
N THR A 116 14.07 1.12 8.69
CA THR A 116 14.56 -0.12 9.30
C THR A 116 14.06 -1.34 8.52
N SER A 117 14.96 -2.03 7.82
CA SER A 117 14.69 -3.32 7.17
C SER A 117 14.81 -4.48 8.16
N ARG A 118 13.94 -5.48 7.99
CA ARG A 118 13.98 -6.78 8.66
C ARG A 118 14.59 -7.86 7.76
N LEU A 119 14.83 -7.57 6.48
CA LEU A 119 15.47 -8.47 5.53
C LEU A 119 16.98 -8.27 5.58
N ALA A 120 17.74 -9.35 5.82
CA ALA A 120 19.19 -9.27 5.72
C ALA A 120 19.61 -9.20 4.25
N LEU A 121 20.56 -8.33 3.91
CA LEU A 121 21.07 -8.23 2.53
C LEU A 121 21.68 -9.54 2.03
N SER A 122 22.20 -10.39 2.92
CA SER A 122 22.71 -11.73 2.60
C SER A 122 21.63 -12.70 2.10
N ASP A 123 20.36 -12.42 2.37
CA ASP A 123 19.23 -13.24 1.94
C ASP A 123 18.73 -12.87 0.54
N LEU A 124 19.23 -11.75 -0.02
CA LEU A 124 18.88 -11.32 -1.37
C LEU A 124 19.67 -12.09 -2.42
N PRO A 125 19.04 -12.43 -3.57
CA PRO A 125 19.76 -12.86 -4.75
C PRO A 125 20.84 -11.85 -5.14
N GLN A 126 21.96 -12.35 -5.69
CA GLN A 126 23.07 -11.49 -6.10
C GLN A 126 22.63 -10.38 -7.06
N SER A 127 21.76 -10.69 -8.03
CA SER A 127 21.22 -9.72 -8.97
C SER A 127 20.50 -8.54 -8.29
N LEU A 128 19.70 -8.83 -7.25
CA LEU A 128 19.00 -7.80 -6.47
C LEU A 128 19.94 -7.03 -5.55
N THR A 129 20.95 -7.68 -4.99
CA THR A 129 21.97 -7.02 -4.18
C THR A 129 22.79 -6.02 -5.01
N GLU A 130 23.13 -6.38 -6.25
CA GLU A 130 23.79 -5.49 -7.19
C GLU A 130 22.88 -4.32 -7.61
N GLY A 131 21.59 -4.60 -7.91
CA GLY A 131 20.59 -3.56 -8.19
C GLY A 131 20.42 -2.58 -7.04
N LEU A 132 20.32 -3.10 -5.82
CA LEU A 132 20.22 -2.29 -4.61
C LEU A 132 21.47 -1.43 -4.42
N SER A 133 22.66 -2.01 -4.58
CA SER A 133 23.93 -1.26 -4.45
C SER A 133 24.02 -0.11 -5.44
N ARG A 134 23.54 -0.30 -6.69
CA ARG A 134 23.40 0.79 -7.67
C ARG A 134 22.42 1.87 -7.18
N ALA A 135 21.27 1.46 -6.65
CA ALA A 135 20.26 2.39 -6.13
C ALA A 135 20.77 3.23 -4.95
N CYS A 136 21.49 2.63 -4.01
CA CYS A 136 22.02 3.37 -2.85
C CYS A 136 23.11 4.39 -3.26
N ALA A 137 23.92 4.07 -4.28
CA ALA A 137 25.04 4.91 -4.71
C ALA A 137 24.68 5.93 -5.81
N ALA A 138 23.49 5.83 -6.40
CA ALA A 138 23.09 6.67 -7.53
C ALA A 138 22.84 8.12 -7.10
N HIS A 139 23.37 9.05 -7.89
CA HIS A 139 23.01 10.47 -7.79
C HIS A 139 21.55 10.68 -8.21
N GLU A 140 21.11 9.98 -9.25
CA GLU A 140 19.72 9.96 -9.73
C GLU A 140 18.95 8.81 -9.06
N GLN A 141 18.66 8.95 -7.76
CA GLN A 141 18.01 7.90 -6.95
C GLN A 141 16.70 7.39 -7.54
N PHE A 142 15.90 8.26 -8.16
CA PHE A 142 14.62 7.87 -8.77
C PHE A 142 14.79 6.84 -9.90
N LEU A 143 15.68 7.10 -10.86
CA LEU A 143 15.90 6.17 -11.98
C LEU A 143 16.47 4.85 -11.50
N ALA A 144 17.33 4.90 -10.47
CA ALA A 144 17.91 3.70 -9.90
C ALA A 144 16.88 2.86 -9.12
N LEU A 145 15.95 3.49 -8.40
CA LEU A 145 14.81 2.81 -7.76
C LEU A 145 13.83 2.24 -8.80
N GLN A 146 13.59 2.96 -9.91
CA GLN A 146 12.78 2.45 -11.01
C GLN A 146 13.44 1.20 -11.66
N ALA A 147 14.75 1.23 -11.86
CA ALA A 147 15.50 0.07 -12.34
C ALA A 147 15.43 -1.10 -11.35
N LEU A 148 15.54 -0.83 -10.04
CA LEU A 148 15.40 -1.86 -8.99
C LEU A 148 14.00 -2.50 -8.99
N CYS A 149 12.94 -1.71 -9.21
CA CYS A 149 11.59 -2.24 -9.40
C CYS A 149 11.52 -3.19 -10.61
N ALA A 150 12.19 -2.86 -11.71
CA ALA A 150 12.28 -3.71 -12.89
C ALA A 150 13.10 -4.99 -12.61
N ASP A 151 14.22 -4.90 -11.89
CA ASP A 151 15.06 -6.03 -11.49
C ASP A 151 14.26 -7.02 -10.62
N ILE A 152 13.50 -6.53 -9.64
CA ILE A 152 12.61 -7.36 -8.81
C ILE A 152 11.52 -8.00 -9.66
N LYS A 153 10.91 -7.25 -10.57
CA LYS A 153 9.88 -7.77 -11.48
C LYS A 153 10.40 -8.85 -12.43
N ALA A 154 11.68 -8.80 -12.79
CA ALA A 154 12.33 -9.80 -13.64
C ALA A 154 12.56 -11.14 -12.91
N VAL A 155 12.73 -11.13 -11.58
CA VAL A 155 12.99 -12.34 -10.79
C VAL A 155 11.76 -12.86 -10.04
N ILE A 156 10.76 -12.01 -9.76
CA ILE A 156 9.52 -12.38 -9.09
C ILE A 156 8.33 -12.32 -10.05
N ALA A 157 7.74 -13.46 -10.35
CA ALA A 157 6.52 -13.58 -11.13
C ALA A 157 5.31 -13.04 -10.36
N TYR A 158 4.46 -12.27 -11.03
CA TYR A 158 3.21 -11.80 -10.41
C TYR A 158 2.13 -12.87 -10.48
N GLN A 159 1.43 -13.08 -9.37
CA GLN A 159 0.28 -13.98 -9.31
C GLN A 159 -0.83 -13.40 -8.43
N ILE A 160 -2.07 -13.68 -8.80
CA ILE A 160 -3.23 -13.39 -7.94
C ILE A 160 -3.33 -14.52 -6.90
N ARG A 161 -3.60 -14.17 -5.64
CA ARG A 161 -3.65 -15.14 -4.54
C ARG A 161 -4.77 -14.80 -3.56
N GLU A 162 -5.59 -15.81 -3.28
CA GLU A 162 -6.74 -15.73 -2.36
C GLU A 162 -6.35 -15.91 -0.89
N THR A 163 -5.21 -16.54 -0.62
CA THR A 163 -4.73 -16.76 0.76
C THR A 163 -4.61 -15.43 1.49
N PRO A 164 -5.06 -15.31 2.75
CA PRO A 164 -4.94 -14.06 3.50
C PRO A 164 -3.47 -13.72 3.85
N GLY A 165 -3.22 -12.44 4.12
CA GLY A 165 -1.92 -11.97 4.60
C GLY A 165 -0.85 -11.78 3.52
N VAL A 166 0.19 -11.05 3.89
CA VAL A 166 1.36 -10.77 3.04
C VAL A 166 2.39 -11.87 3.25
N GLN A 167 2.98 -12.38 2.17
CA GLN A 167 4.13 -13.28 2.26
C GLN A 167 5.30 -12.56 2.93
N THR A 168 6.10 -13.29 3.69
CA THR A 168 7.40 -12.79 4.10
C THR A 168 8.32 -12.61 2.89
N CYS A 169 9.31 -11.74 3.00
CA CYS A 169 10.25 -11.51 1.89
C CYS A 169 10.98 -12.80 1.49
N LEU A 170 11.38 -13.62 2.47
CA LEU A 170 12.04 -14.90 2.23
C LEU A 170 11.12 -15.89 1.50
N GLU A 171 9.84 -15.94 1.86
CA GLU A 171 8.85 -16.77 1.13
C GLU A 171 8.69 -16.30 -0.31
N THR A 172 8.54 -14.99 -0.55
CA THR A 172 8.41 -14.44 -1.91
C THR A 172 9.64 -14.72 -2.77
N LEU A 173 10.84 -14.56 -2.20
CA LEU A 173 12.10 -14.88 -2.88
C LEU A 173 12.22 -16.37 -3.18
N ALA A 174 11.89 -17.24 -2.23
CA ALA A 174 11.96 -18.69 -2.40
C ALA A 174 10.94 -19.23 -3.42
N LEU A 175 9.72 -18.67 -3.43
CA LEU A 175 8.68 -19.04 -4.39
C LEU A 175 8.92 -18.42 -5.78
N GLY A 176 9.74 -17.38 -5.87
CA GLY A 176 9.91 -16.58 -7.10
C GLY A 176 8.61 -15.96 -7.59
N SER A 177 7.60 -15.81 -6.72
CA SER A 177 6.27 -15.32 -7.09
C SER A 177 5.48 -14.69 -5.94
N GLY A 178 4.62 -13.72 -6.25
CA GLY A 178 3.79 -13.03 -5.26
C GLY A 178 2.70 -12.16 -5.86
N SER A 179 1.75 -11.74 -5.03
CA SER A 179 0.72 -10.75 -5.40
C SER A 179 1.21 -9.31 -5.17
N CYS A 180 0.39 -8.31 -5.51
CA CYS A 180 0.78 -6.89 -5.38
C CYS A 180 1.29 -6.52 -3.99
N ARG A 181 0.65 -7.02 -2.92
CA ARG A 181 1.08 -6.79 -1.54
C ARG A 181 2.38 -7.52 -1.19
N ASP A 182 2.64 -8.68 -1.77
CA ASP A 182 3.86 -9.45 -1.52
C ASP A 182 5.06 -8.72 -2.16
N LEU A 183 4.91 -8.26 -3.41
CA LEU A 183 5.93 -7.46 -4.11
C LEU A 183 6.14 -6.08 -3.45
N ALA A 184 5.07 -5.39 -3.07
CA ALA A 184 5.17 -4.10 -2.39
C ALA A 184 5.92 -4.22 -1.06
N TRP A 185 5.65 -5.28 -0.28
CA TRP A 185 6.36 -5.52 0.97
C TRP A 185 7.83 -5.89 0.76
N LEU A 186 8.14 -6.74 -0.23
CA LEU A 186 9.53 -7.03 -0.60
C LEU A 186 10.28 -5.75 -1.01
N LEU A 187 9.67 -4.91 -1.84
CA LEU A 187 10.24 -3.63 -2.26
C LEU A 187 10.52 -2.71 -1.06
N VAL A 188 9.57 -2.57 -0.12
CA VAL A 188 9.76 -1.80 1.10
C VAL A 188 11.01 -2.28 1.85
N GLU A 189 11.14 -3.58 2.09
CA GLU A 189 12.25 -4.12 2.87
C GLU A 189 13.59 -4.04 2.13
N VAL A 190 13.58 -4.18 0.81
CA VAL A 190 14.78 -4.01 -0.04
C VAL A 190 15.24 -2.55 -0.05
N VAL A 191 14.33 -1.59 -0.27
CA VAL A 191 14.66 -0.15 -0.31
C VAL A 191 15.16 0.34 1.06
N ARG A 192 14.56 -0.15 2.14
CA ARG A 192 15.06 0.09 3.50
C ARG A 192 16.47 -0.43 3.73
N GLY A 193 16.90 -1.45 2.99
CA GLY A 193 18.29 -1.92 2.97
C GLY A 193 19.30 -0.86 2.51
N CYS A 194 18.88 0.14 1.73
CA CYS A 194 19.68 1.32 1.40
C CYS A 194 19.65 2.42 2.46
N GLY A 195 18.90 2.26 3.56
CA GLY A 195 18.62 3.34 4.51
C GLY A 195 17.66 4.41 3.96
N LEU A 196 16.96 4.13 2.85
CA LEU A 196 15.91 5.00 2.34
C LEU A 196 14.60 4.71 3.06
N PRO A 197 13.86 5.74 3.50
CA PRO A 197 12.56 5.54 4.10
C PRO A 197 11.58 5.01 3.05
N ALA A 198 10.91 3.90 3.37
CA ALA A 198 9.88 3.33 2.53
C ALA A 198 8.69 2.87 3.37
N ARG A 199 7.49 2.99 2.84
CA ARG A 199 6.26 2.53 3.47
C ARG A 199 5.39 1.71 2.53
N PHE A 200 4.67 0.76 3.13
CA PHE A 200 3.65 -0.02 2.45
C PHE A 200 2.37 0.79 2.35
N VAL A 201 1.79 0.86 1.17
CA VAL A 201 0.54 1.56 0.91
C VAL A 201 -0.46 0.62 0.25
N SER A 202 -1.73 0.73 0.63
CA SER A 202 -2.83 0.03 -0.01
C SER A 202 -3.95 1.00 -0.36
N GLY A 203 -4.63 0.75 -1.47
CA GLY A 203 -5.70 1.61 -1.95
C GLY A 203 -6.42 1.02 -3.15
N TYR A 204 -7.00 1.88 -3.97
CA TYR A 204 -7.75 1.52 -5.16
C TYR A 204 -6.94 1.86 -6.41
N LEU A 205 -6.78 0.90 -7.31
CA LEU A 205 -6.17 1.09 -8.61
C LEU A 205 -7.27 1.13 -9.67
N LEU A 206 -7.37 2.26 -10.37
CA LEU A 206 -8.11 2.38 -11.61
C LEU A 206 -7.10 2.26 -12.76
N SER A 207 -7.14 1.15 -13.50
CA SER A 207 -6.29 0.95 -14.67
C SER A 207 -7.13 0.52 -15.86
N HIS A 208 -6.89 1.16 -17.00
CA HIS A 208 -7.48 0.79 -18.29
C HIS A 208 -6.66 -0.28 -19.03
N GLN A 209 -5.57 -0.77 -18.41
CA GLN A 209 -4.62 -1.70 -19.04
C GLN A 209 -4.82 -3.16 -18.56
N PHE A 210 -5.64 -3.39 -17.54
CA PHE A 210 -5.87 -4.70 -16.94
C PHE A 210 -7.37 -4.97 -16.80
N GLU A 211 -7.79 -6.21 -17.07
CA GLU A 211 -9.17 -6.69 -16.84
C GLU A 211 -9.33 -7.21 -15.40
N PRO A 212 -10.48 -6.96 -14.74
CA PRO A 212 -11.58 -6.12 -15.19
C PRO A 212 -11.23 -4.61 -15.15
N ILE A 213 -11.75 -3.86 -16.11
CA ILE A 213 -11.59 -2.39 -16.23
C ILE A 213 -12.20 -1.64 -15.02
N ASP A 214 -12.93 -2.35 -14.15
CA ASP A 214 -13.74 -1.83 -13.03
C ASP A 214 -12.95 -1.43 -11.78
N GLY A 215 -11.63 -1.56 -11.82
CA GLY A 215 -10.72 -1.21 -10.72
C GLY A 215 -10.58 -2.32 -9.67
N ALA A 216 -9.47 -2.29 -8.94
CA ALA A 216 -9.15 -3.31 -7.95
C ALA A 216 -8.53 -2.70 -6.69
N THR A 217 -8.62 -3.40 -5.56
CA THR A 217 -7.73 -3.12 -4.44
C THR A 217 -6.30 -3.43 -4.84
N HIS A 218 -5.36 -2.56 -4.49
CA HIS A 218 -3.96 -2.71 -4.84
C HIS A 218 -3.05 -2.26 -3.70
N ALA A 219 -1.79 -2.67 -3.76
CA ALA A 219 -0.76 -2.25 -2.84
C ALA A 219 0.51 -1.85 -3.60
N TRP A 220 1.20 -0.83 -3.11
CA TRP A 220 2.43 -0.30 -3.68
C TRP A 220 3.38 0.19 -2.56
N VAL A 221 4.56 0.63 -2.97
CA VAL A 221 5.58 1.24 -2.09
C VAL A 221 5.65 2.74 -2.35
N GLU A 222 5.81 3.51 -1.28
CA GLU A 222 6.19 4.92 -1.30
C GLU A 222 7.49 5.14 -0.53
#